data_AF-E3ZP72-F1
#
_entry.id   AF-E3ZP72-F1
#
_cell.length_a   1.000
_cell.length_b   1.000
_cell.length_c   1.000
_cell.angle_alpha   90.00
_cell.angle_beta   90.00
_cell.angle_gamma   90.00
#
_symmetry.space_group_name_H-M   'P 1'
#
loop_
_entity.id
_entity.type
_entity.pdbx_description
1 polymer ?
#
loop_
_entity_poly.entity_id
_entity_poly.type
_entity_poly.pdbx_seq_one_letter_code
_entity_poly.pdbx_strand_id
1 'polypeptide(L)' 'MEPLVSVIIPVYNVEKYVKRCLESVINQTYTNLEIIVVNDGATDNSASVVKAI' A
#
# COMPACT_ATOMS: atom_id res chain seq x y z
N MET A 1 11.05 23.17 2.58
CA MET A 1 10.95 21.96 1.74
C MET A 1 10.12 20.96 2.50
N GLU A 2 9.11 20.39 1.86
CA GLU A 2 8.39 19.22 2.40
C GLU A 2 9.24 17.98 2.08
N PRO A 3 9.76 17.23 3.06
CA PRO A 3 10.58 16.05 2.79
C PRO A 3 9.77 14.96 2.07
N LEU A 4 10.39 14.23 1.15
CA LEU A 4 9.75 13.02 0.64
C LEU A 4 9.67 11.99 1.77
N VAL A 5 8.49 11.42 2.00
CA VAL A 5 8.27 10.33 2.97
C VAL A 5 7.92 9.06 2.21
N SER A 6 8.76 8.03 2.35
CA SER A 6 8.50 6.72 1.75
C SER A 6 7.78 5.81 2.74
N VAL A 7 6.61 5.30 2.34
CA VAL A 7 5.79 4.34 3.10
C VAL A 7 5.93 2.98 2.45
N ILE A 8 6.64 2.07 3.12
CA ILE A 8 6.88 0.71 2.64
C ILE A 8 5.85 -0.23 3.28
N ILE A 9 5.11 -0.97 2.45
CA ILE A 9 4.00 -1.82 2.86
C ILE A 9 4.25 -3.25 2.35
N PRO A 10 4.80 -4.14 3.18
CA PRO A 10 4.87 -5.57 2.88
C PRO A 10 3.46 -6.19 2.88
N VAL A 11 3.19 -7.03 1.89
CA VAL A 11 1.88 -7.66 1.67
C VAL A 11 2.09 -9.17 1.55
N TYR A 12 1.52 -9.91 2.51
CA TYR A 12 1.43 -11.37 2.50
C TYR A 12 0.07 -11.83 3.02
N ASN A 13 -0.75 -12.36 2.12
CA ASN A 13 -2.06 -12.96 2.43
C ASN A 13 -3.02 -12.09 3.26
N VAL A 14 -3.23 -10.84 2.86
CA VAL A 14 -4.06 -9.82 3.53
C VAL A 14 -5.14 -9.23 2.61
N GLU A 15 -5.69 -10.01 1.68
CA GLU A 15 -6.65 -9.56 0.65
C GLU A 15 -7.84 -8.77 1.21
N LYS A 16 -8.29 -9.09 2.44
CA LYS A 16 -9.42 -8.44 3.11
C LYS A 16 -9.11 -7.04 3.65
N TYR A 17 -7.84 -6.70 3.82
CA TYR A 17 -7.41 -5.49 4.53
C TYR A 17 -6.58 -4.54 3.68
N VAL A 18 -5.86 -5.08 2.68
CA VAL A 18 -4.87 -4.32 1.89
C VAL A 18 -5.50 -3.11 1.19
N LYS A 19 -6.74 -3.22 0.71
CA LYS A 19 -7.47 -2.10 0.12
C LYS A 19 -7.64 -0.94 1.10
N ARG A 20 -8.20 -1.21 2.29
CA ARG A 20 -8.42 -0.18 3.32
C ARG A 20 -7.10 0.44 3.77
N CYS A 21 -6.04 -0.36 3.87
CA CYS A 21 -4.71 0.13 4.21
C CYS A 21 -4.20 1.13 3.16
N LEU A 22 -4.21 0.76 1.89
CA LEU A 22 -3.75 1.62 0.81
C LEU A 22 -4.60 2.89 0.68
N GLU A 23 -5.93 2.77 0.74
CA GLU A 23 -6.83 3.94 0.73
C GLU A 23 -6.52 4.89 1.90
N SER A 24 -6.15 4.38 3.08
CA SER A 24 -5.79 5.24 4.21
C SER A 24 -4.48 6.01 4.01
N VAL A 25 -3.48 5.41 3.34
CA VAL A 25 -2.18 6.05 3.07
C VAL A 25 -2.27 7.02 1.90
N ILE A 26 -3.03 6.68 0.86
CA ILE A 26 -3.28 7.54 -0.31
C ILE A 26 -4.00 8.83 0.10
N ASN A 27 -4.92 8.76 1.07
CA ASN A 27 -5.72 9.90 1.52
C ASN A 27 -5.14 10.64 2.74
N GLN A 28 -3.83 10.57 2.96
CA GLN A 28 -3.17 11.34 4.04
C GLN A 28 -3.22 12.84 3.76
N THR A 29 -3.23 13.65 4.83
CA THR A 29 -3.13 15.11 4.72
C THR A 29 -1.74 15.57 4.26
N TYR A 30 -0.72 14.73 4.47
CA TYR A 30 0.61 14.92 3.92
C TYR A 30 0.70 14.27 2.54
N THR A 31 1.08 15.02 1.51
CA THR A 31 0.96 14.60 0.10
C THR A 31 2.28 14.24 -0.57
N ASN A 32 3.43 14.66 -0.03
CA ASN A 32 4.74 14.32 -0.59
C ASN A 32 5.18 12.91 -0.19
N LEU A 33 4.42 11.92 -0.66
CA LEU A 33 4.54 10.51 -0.33
C LEU A 33 5.04 9.68 -1.51
N GLU A 34 5.91 8.73 -1.22
CA GLU A 34 6.21 7.58 -2.08
C GLU A 34 5.65 6.33 -1.40
N ILE A 35 4.76 5.58 -2.06
CA ILE A 35 4.14 4.38 -1.49
C ILE A 35 4.68 3.16 -2.21
N ILE A 36 5.39 2.28 -1.50
CA ILE A 36 6.03 1.09 -2.05
C ILE A 36 5.33 -0.14 -1.48
N VAL A 37 4.61 -0.87 -2.31
CA VAL A 37 3.98 -2.14 -1.93
C VAL A 37 4.88 -3.30 -2.32
N VAL A 38 5.30 -4.08 -1.33
CA VAL A 38 6.18 -5.24 -1.53
C VAL A 38 5.33 -6.50 -1.40
N ASN A 39 5.06 -7.18 -2.52
CA ASN A 39 4.41 -8.48 -2.49
C ASN A 39 5.42 -9.54 -2.00
N ASP A 40 5.24 -10.03 -0.78
CA ASP A 40 6.12 -11.00 -0.12
C ASP A 40 5.70 -12.45 -0.43
N GLY A 41 5.38 -12.72 -1.70
CA GLY A 41 4.92 -14.03 -2.15
C GLY A 41 3.49 -14.38 -1.75
N ALA A 42 2.59 -13.38 -1.67
CA ALA A 42 1.18 -13.63 -1.41
C ALA A 42 0.58 -14.62 -2.41
N THR A 43 -0.16 -15.60 -1.90
CA THR A 43 -0.85 -16.66 -2.66
C THR A 43 -2.36 -16.45 -2.74
N ASP A 44 -2.89 -15.49 -1.98
CA ASP A 44 -4.29 -15.05 -2.05
C ASP A 44 -4.49 -13.93 -3.08
N ASN A 45 -5.64 -13.25 -3.05
CA ASN A 45 -5.93 -12.17 -3.99
C ASN A 45 -5.25 -10.83 -3.64
N SER A 46 -4.38 -10.75 -2.64
CA SER A 46 -3.77 -9.49 -2.21
C SER A 46 -3.11 -8.75 -3.36
N ALA A 47 -2.33 -9.44 -4.18
CA ALA A 47 -1.65 -8.84 -5.33
C ALA A 47 -2.64 -8.31 -6.38
N SER A 48 -3.76 -9.00 -6.59
CA SER A 48 -4.82 -8.54 -7.49
C SER A 48 -5.53 -7.30 -6.96
N VAL A 49 -5.80 -7.26 -5.65
CA VAL A 49 -6.40 -6.09 -4.99
C VAL A 49 -5.47 -4.87 -5.09
N VAL A 50 -4.17 -5.05 -4.84
CA VAL A 50 -3.17 -3.97 -4.95
C VAL A 50 -3.09 -3.42 -6.38
N LYS A 51 -3.10 -4.29 -7.41
CA LYS A 51 -3.02 -3.86 -8.83
C LYS A 51 -4.27 -3.14 -9.34
N ALA A 52 -5.40 -3.27 -8.63
CA ALA A 52 -6.67 -2.63 -8.98
C ALA A 52 -6.86 -1.24 -8.34
N ILE A 53 -5.87 -0.80 -7.54
CA ILE A 53 -5.81 0.51 -6.88
C ILE A 53 -4.83 1.38 -7.67
#